data_AF-A0A6C0BNV8-F1
#
_entry.id   AF-A0A6C0BNV8-F1
#
_cell.length_a   1.000
_cell.length_b   1.000
_cell.length_c   1.000
_cell.angle_alpha   90.00
_cell.angle_beta   90.00
_cell.angle_gamma   90.00
#
_symmetry.space_group_name_H-M   'P 1'
#
loop_
_entity.id
_entity.type
_entity.pdbx_description
1 polymer ?
#
loop_
_entity_poly.entity_id
_entity_poly.type
_entity_poly.pdbx_seq_one_letter_code
_entity_poly.pdbx_strand_id
1 'polypeptide(L)'
;MPCTTKLSEVKDVQVVEDRCRLTETPMLGSEESLKAVIDADTKTLESLGLTHDQLADFMEDLQIRCRQARNPMHWSSIIAMMSKLFGKAADQPSLDDFILPQGLIVCADGWCLQRVIQAPVGPFTVTQFSWGGSHRCPFQISEDKKYYGYEYGADDILVERDGKYMKWGSLLPHIIRQHHFFEGPSSKYRVDPEEFARFFDLQAGVDYKTPSHLETRWCHGSSSSMAMDPPEEWKLEEEKKISGADIGYYTDELGKEHLSVVWKVPADEKLPEFITLYGARLQVPTSDARCTYVQYAKREKRIYDLSEEVLEAPKGPGSPKGREVPEPNVRQACDAPESDQ
;
A
#
# COMPACT_ATOMS: atom_id res chain seq x y z
N MET A 1 0.51 -13.46 -11.27
CA MET A 1 0.55 -13.23 -12.73
C MET A 1 -0.23 -11.94 -12.95
N PRO A 2 0.35 -10.98 -13.68
CA PRO A 2 -0.33 -9.71 -13.95
C PRO A 2 -1.56 -9.94 -14.83
N CYS A 3 -2.56 -9.04 -14.76
CA CYS A 3 -3.58 -8.91 -15.81
C CYS A 3 -2.84 -8.79 -17.15
N THR A 4 -3.01 -9.75 -18.06
CA THR A 4 -2.29 -9.76 -19.35
C THR A 4 -3.12 -9.18 -20.48
N THR A 5 -4.39 -8.90 -20.26
CA THR A 5 -5.30 -8.46 -21.31
C THR A 5 -4.94 -7.05 -21.75
N LYS A 6 -4.31 -6.95 -22.92
CA LYS A 6 -4.05 -5.65 -23.56
C LYS A 6 -5.37 -5.07 -24.05
N LEU A 7 -5.49 -3.74 -24.12
CA LEU A 7 -6.69 -3.11 -24.68
C LEU A 7 -7.02 -3.61 -26.09
N SER A 8 -6.00 -3.91 -26.90
CA SER A 8 -6.16 -4.50 -28.24
C SER A 8 -6.81 -5.89 -28.25
N GLU A 9 -6.85 -6.57 -27.10
CA GLU A 9 -7.44 -7.90 -26.91
C GLU A 9 -8.83 -7.82 -26.29
N VAL A 10 -9.23 -6.65 -25.77
CA VAL A 10 -10.57 -6.41 -25.27
C VAL A 10 -11.52 -6.37 -26.46
N LYS A 11 -12.38 -7.39 -26.57
CA LYS A 11 -13.35 -7.50 -27.67
C LYS A 11 -14.36 -6.36 -27.72
N ASP A 12 -14.61 -5.73 -26.56
CA ASP A 12 -15.59 -4.69 -26.41
C ASP A 12 -15.02 -3.53 -25.57
N VAL A 13 -14.41 -2.57 -26.25
CA VAL A 13 -13.87 -1.35 -25.62
C VAL A 13 -14.98 -0.58 -24.90
N GLN A 14 -16.21 -0.59 -25.44
CA GLN A 14 -17.35 0.12 -24.85
C GLN A 14 -17.67 -0.41 -23.46
N VAL A 15 -17.60 -1.73 -23.25
CA VAL A 15 -17.80 -2.34 -21.92
C VAL A 15 -16.79 -1.82 -20.90
N VAL A 16 -15.54 -1.60 -21.29
CA VAL A 16 -14.52 -1.03 -20.39
C VAL A 16 -14.78 0.45 -20.14
N GLU A 17 -15.16 1.21 -21.17
CA GLU A 17 -15.52 2.62 -20.99
C GLU A 17 -16.70 2.79 -20.04
N ASP A 18 -17.75 1.99 -20.21
CA ASP A 18 -18.95 2.03 -19.37
C ASP A 18 -18.60 1.72 -17.92
N ARG A 19 -17.72 0.72 -17.68
CA ARG A 19 -17.20 0.46 -16.33
C ARG A 19 -16.42 1.62 -15.76
N CYS A 20 -15.59 2.29 -16.55
CA CYS A 20 -14.85 3.48 -16.10
C CYS A 20 -15.78 4.65 -15.74
N ARG A 21 -16.98 4.74 -16.32
CA ARG A 21 -17.98 5.79 -16.04
C ARG A 21 -18.91 5.45 -14.87
N LEU A 22 -19.22 4.17 -14.67
CA LEU A 22 -20.25 3.70 -13.74
C LEU A 22 -19.73 3.35 -12.34
N THR A 23 -18.44 3.53 -12.06
CA THR A 23 -17.87 3.35 -10.72
C THR A 23 -18.27 4.49 -9.77
N GLU A 24 -18.25 4.23 -8.46
CA GLU A 24 -18.47 5.25 -7.42
C GLU A 24 -17.49 6.43 -7.56
N THR A 25 -16.28 6.13 -8.02
CA THR A 25 -15.26 7.10 -8.45
C THR A 25 -15.02 6.92 -9.94
N PRO A 26 -15.71 7.69 -10.81
CA PRO A 26 -15.54 7.58 -12.26
C PRO A 26 -14.09 7.85 -12.67
N MET A 27 -13.52 6.92 -13.43
CA MET A 27 -12.20 7.06 -14.07
C MET A 27 -12.31 7.76 -15.43
N LEU A 28 -13.50 7.90 -16.00
CA LEU A 28 -13.78 8.67 -17.21
C LEU A 28 -15.00 9.55 -17.01
N GLY A 29 -14.96 10.74 -17.60
CA GLY A 29 -16.10 11.63 -17.77
C GLY A 29 -17.10 11.09 -18.78
N SER A 30 -18.33 11.63 -18.75
CA SER A 30 -19.42 11.14 -19.61
C SER A 30 -19.11 11.26 -21.11
N GLU A 31 -18.37 12.31 -21.50
CA GLU A 31 -18.01 12.61 -22.89
C GLU A 31 -16.59 12.18 -23.26
N GLU A 32 -15.82 11.64 -22.31
CA GLU A 32 -14.44 11.23 -22.55
C GLU A 32 -14.42 9.85 -23.23
N SER A 33 -13.56 9.69 -24.23
CA SER A 33 -13.29 8.38 -24.83
C SER A 33 -11.99 7.80 -24.27
N LEU A 34 -12.05 6.54 -23.84
CA LEU A 34 -10.91 5.81 -23.31
C LEU A 34 -9.76 5.78 -24.31
N LYS A 35 -10.07 5.47 -25.57
CA LYS A 35 -9.06 5.42 -26.64
C LYS A 35 -8.41 6.79 -26.84
N ALA A 36 -9.19 7.86 -26.86
CA ALA A 36 -8.67 9.21 -27.09
C ALA A 36 -7.73 9.65 -25.94
N VAL A 37 -8.09 9.33 -24.69
CA VAL A 37 -7.24 9.61 -23.53
C VAL A 37 -5.92 8.84 -23.62
N ILE A 38 -5.97 7.52 -23.85
CA ILE A 38 -4.77 6.67 -23.97
C ILE A 38 -3.85 7.15 -25.10
N ASP A 39 -4.42 7.47 -26.27
CA ASP A 39 -3.65 7.96 -27.41
C ASP A 39 -2.97 9.31 -27.12
N ALA A 40 -3.65 10.21 -26.40
CA ALA A 40 -3.10 11.50 -26.01
C ALA A 40 -1.94 11.34 -25.03
N ASP A 41 -2.13 10.52 -23.99
CA ASP A 41 -1.10 10.25 -22.98
C ASP A 41 0.12 9.55 -23.56
N THR A 42 -0.11 8.58 -24.45
CA THR A 42 0.96 7.87 -25.15
C THR A 42 1.82 8.85 -25.96
N LYS A 43 1.19 9.77 -26.70
CA LYS A 43 1.93 10.81 -27.46
C LYS A 43 2.72 11.74 -26.54
N THR A 44 2.16 12.09 -25.38
CA THR A 44 2.88 12.90 -24.38
C THR A 44 4.12 12.17 -23.90
N LEU A 45 4.01 10.90 -23.51
CA LEU A 45 5.16 10.09 -23.09
C LEU A 45 6.21 9.91 -24.19
N GLU A 46 5.78 9.65 -25.43
CA GLU A 46 6.68 9.58 -26.60
C GLU A 46 7.46 10.89 -26.78
N SER A 47 6.81 12.04 -26.62
CA SER A 47 7.46 13.35 -26.72
C SER A 47 8.48 13.62 -25.61
N LEU A 48 8.28 13.01 -24.44
CA LEU A 48 9.19 13.09 -23.28
C LEU A 48 10.29 12.03 -23.33
N GLY A 49 10.23 11.08 -24.26
CA GLY A 49 11.13 9.92 -24.30
C GLY A 49 10.94 8.95 -23.13
N LEU A 50 9.76 8.96 -22.50
CA LEU A 50 9.41 8.11 -21.36
C LEU A 50 8.51 6.95 -21.79
N THR A 51 8.48 5.88 -20.99
CA THR A 51 7.56 4.75 -21.20
C THR A 51 6.54 4.63 -20.06
N HIS A 52 5.42 3.96 -20.35
CA HIS A 52 4.43 3.59 -19.33
C HIS A 52 5.06 2.81 -18.18
N ASP A 53 5.96 1.87 -18.50
CA ASP A 53 6.68 1.06 -17.52
C ASP A 53 7.52 1.93 -16.58
N GLN A 54 8.25 2.94 -17.09
CA GLN A 54 9.07 3.82 -16.25
C GLN A 54 8.24 4.56 -15.18
N LEU A 55 7.06 5.09 -15.57
CA LEU A 55 6.19 5.78 -14.62
C LEU A 55 5.58 4.80 -13.61
N ALA A 56 5.11 3.64 -14.07
CA ALA A 56 4.54 2.62 -13.19
C ALA A 56 5.57 2.04 -12.21
N ASP A 57 6.78 1.75 -12.69
CA ASP A 57 7.89 1.25 -11.87
C ASP A 57 8.26 2.27 -10.77
N PHE A 58 8.34 3.55 -11.12
CA PHE A 58 8.61 4.62 -10.16
C PHE A 58 7.50 4.77 -9.11
N MET A 59 6.22 4.74 -9.53
CA MET A 59 5.11 4.79 -8.57
C MET A 59 5.11 3.60 -7.61
N GLU A 60 5.38 2.39 -8.12
CA GLU A 60 5.47 1.19 -7.29
C GLU A 60 6.65 1.24 -6.33
N ASP A 61 7.80 1.77 -6.74
CA ASP A 61 8.95 1.97 -5.88
C ASP A 61 8.61 2.84 -4.67
N LEU A 62 7.98 4.00 -4.89
CA LEU A 62 7.54 4.87 -3.80
C LEU A 62 6.58 4.17 -2.83
N GLN A 63 5.63 3.39 -3.37
CA GLN A 63 4.70 2.62 -2.53
C GLN A 63 5.40 1.53 -1.73
N ILE A 64 6.34 0.80 -2.34
CA ILE A 64 7.11 -0.26 -1.69
C ILE A 64 7.95 0.32 -0.55
N ARG A 65 8.72 1.37 -0.82
CA ARG A 65 9.58 2.04 0.18
C ARG A 65 8.76 2.64 1.31
N CYS A 66 7.62 3.27 1.01
CA CYS A 66 6.72 3.79 2.04
C CYS A 66 6.21 2.69 2.98
N ARG A 67 5.77 1.54 2.44
CA ARG A 67 5.32 0.40 3.26
C ARG A 67 6.44 -0.21 4.11
N GLN A 68 7.67 -0.21 3.61
CA GLN A 68 8.81 -0.81 4.29
C GLN A 68 9.36 0.05 5.42
N ALA A 69 9.25 1.38 5.32
CA ALA A 69 9.71 2.30 6.36
C ALA A 69 9.04 2.07 7.74
N ARG A 70 7.91 1.34 7.80
CA ARG A 70 7.26 0.83 9.03
C ARG A 70 7.18 1.83 10.19
N ASN A 71 6.98 3.12 9.91
CA ASN A 71 6.65 4.10 10.92
C ASN A 71 5.13 4.32 10.90
N PRO A 72 4.35 3.52 11.67
CA PRO A 72 2.94 3.86 11.85
C PRO A 72 2.88 5.26 12.43
N MET A 73 2.20 6.16 11.74
CA MET A 73 2.06 7.53 12.21
C MET A 73 1.30 7.52 13.54
N HIS A 74 1.74 8.35 14.48
CA HIS A 74 0.94 8.60 15.68
C HIS A 74 -0.38 9.29 15.27
N TRP A 75 -1.49 8.92 15.91
CA TRP A 75 -2.84 9.38 15.55
C TRP A 75 -2.97 10.92 15.51
N SER A 76 -2.33 11.62 16.44
CA SER A 76 -2.31 13.09 16.45
C SER A 76 -1.69 13.71 15.21
N SER A 77 -0.69 13.06 14.60
CA SER A 77 -0.09 13.50 13.34
C SER A 77 -1.04 13.30 12.16
N ILE A 78 -1.84 12.22 12.18
CA ILE A 78 -2.88 11.97 11.18
C ILE A 78 -3.93 13.09 11.23
N ILE A 79 -4.44 13.42 12.42
CA ILE A 79 -5.43 14.50 12.61
C ILE A 79 -4.89 15.84 12.09
N ALA A 80 -3.66 16.21 12.47
CA ALA A 80 -3.04 17.45 12.04
C ALA A 80 -2.84 17.52 10.51
N MET A 81 -2.41 16.41 9.91
CA MET A 81 -2.25 16.28 8.47
C MET A 81 -3.59 16.37 7.73
N MET A 82 -4.61 15.61 8.16
CA MET A 82 -5.96 15.64 7.58
C MET A 82 -6.54 17.06 7.64
N SER A 83 -6.38 17.75 8.77
CA SER A 83 -6.82 19.14 8.95
C SER A 83 -6.14 20.11 7.98
N LYS A 84 -4.86 19.85 7.64
CA LYS A 84 -4.10 20.66 6.67
C LYS A 84 -4.51 20.37 5.23
N LEU A 85 -4.72 19.09 4.90
CA LEU A 85 -5.05 18.65 3.54
C LEU A 85 -6.47 18.98 3.13
N PHE A 86 -7.43 18.84 4.05
CA PHE A 86 -8.84 19.07 3.75
C PHE A 86 -9.33 20.46 4.18
N GLY A 87 -8.52 21.20 4.96
CA GLY A 87 -8.81 22.55 5.40
C GLY A 87 -10.01 22.63 6.35
N LYS A 88 -10.18 23.79 7.01
CA LYS A 88 -11.44 24.16 7.65
C LYS A 88 -12.45 24.55 6.57
N ALA A 89 -13.01 23.60 5.84
CA ALA A 89 -14.24 23.90 5.12
C ALA A 89 -15.31 24.21 6.18
N ALA A 90 -15.84 25.44 6.18
CA ALA A 90 -16.74 25.94 7.24
C ALA A 90 -18.02 25.11 7.43
N ASP A 91 -18.32 24.21 6.47
CA ASP A 91 -19.51 23.38 6.42
C ASP A 91 -19.20 21.86 6.42
N GLN A 92 -17.95 21.44 6.67
CA GLN A 92 -17.64 20.01 6.82
C GLN A 92 -17.75 19.57 8.28
N PRO A 93 -18.22 18.33 8.54
CA PRO A 93 -18.26 17.79 9.89
C PRO A 93 -16.87 17.86 10.52
N SER A 94 -16.83 18.13 11.82
CA SER A 94 -15.57 18.15 12.55
C SER A 94 -14.88 16.79 12.40
N LEU A 95 -13.55 16.75 12.42
CA LEU A 95 -12.84 15.46 12.34
C LEU A 95 -13.28 14.50 13.47
N ASP A 96 -13.80 15.04 14.58
CA ASP A 96 -14.37 14.31 15.71
C ASP A 96 -15.66 13.54 15.33
N ASP A 97 -16.43 13.99 14.33
CA ASP A 97 -17.65 13.33 13.85
C ASP A 97 -17.34 12.05 13.03
N PHE A 98 -16.10 11.91 12.59
CA PHE A 98 -15.65 10.77 11.78
C PHE A 98 -14.99 9.66 12.60
N ILE A 99 -14.65 9.92 13.87
CA ILE A 99 -13.87 9.01 14.70
C ILE A 99 -14.81 8.13 15.51
N LEU A 100 -14.95 6.87 15.11
CA LEU A 100 -15.50 5.87 16.02
C LEU A 100 -14.59 5.72 17.25
N PRO A 101 -15.11 5.31 18.43
CA PRO A 101 -14.32 5.12 19.67
C PRO A 101 -13.09 4.20 19.55
N GLN A 102 -12.94 3.53 18.41
CA GLN A 102 -11.86 2.60 18.06
C GLN A 102 -10.76 3.24 17.21
N GLY A 103 -10.86 4.53 16.85
CA GLY A 103 -9.90 5.21 15.97
C GLY A 103 -10.13 4.93 14.47
N LEU A 104 -11.33 4.45 14.09
CA LEU A 104 -11.71 4.23 12.70
C LEU A 104 -12.33 5.52 12.15
N ILE A 105 -11.77 6.07 11.06
CA ILE A 105 -12.43 7.16 10.31
C ILE A 105 -13.41 6.50 9.33
N VAL A 106 -14.71 6.67 9.58
CA VAL A 106 -15.76 6.22 8.64
C VAL A 106 -16.18 7.42 7.83
N CYS A 107 -15.67 7.54 6.60
CA CYS A 107 -16.07 8.60 5.68
C CYS A 107 -17.59 8.56 5.43
N ALA A 108 -18.17 9.70 5.03
CA ALA A 108 -19.62 9.86 4.91
C ALA A 108 -20.24 8.93 3.84
N ASP A 109 -19.40 8.38 2.96
CA ASP A 109 -19.69 7.38 1.94
C ASP A 109 -19.60 5.93 2.44
N GLY A 110 -19.34 5.71 3.73
CA GLY A 110 -19.28 4.39 4.35
C GLY A 110 -17.92 3.70 4.26
N TRP A 111 -16.91 4.34 3.67
CA TRP A 111 -15.55 3.81 3.61
C TRP A 111 -14.84 3.96 4.95
N CYS A 112 -14.12 2.92 5.39
CA CYS A 112 -13.37 2.96 6.65
C CYS A 112 -11.87 3.10 6.42
N LEU A 113 -11.22 4.13 6.96
CA LEU A 113 -9.77 4.24 6.94
C LEU A 113 -9.18 3.22 7.91
N GLN A 114 -8.47 2.22 7.39
CA GLN A 114 -7.88 1.14 8.18
C GLN A 114 -6.47 1.46 8.65
N ARG A 115 -5.70 2.21 7.86
CA ARG A 115 -4.29 2.47 8.14
C ARG A 115 -3.81 3.72 7.44
N VAL A 116 -2.94 4.47 8.11
CA VAL A 116 -2.14 5.52 7.49
C VAL A 116 -0.67 5.25 7.74
N ILE A 117 0.13 5.26 6.68
CA ILE A 117 1.59 5.18 6.76
C ILE A 117 2.13 6.47 6.16
N GLN A 118 3.11 7.09 6.82
CA GLN A 118 3.87 8.17 6.22
C GLN A 118 5.35 7.88 6.38
N ALA A 119 6.10 8.09 5.30
CA ALA A 119 7.51 7.83 5.27
C ALA A 119 8.23 8.87 4.38
N PRO A 120 9.42 9.32 4.80
CA PRO A 120 10.32 9.97 3.87
C PRO A 120 10.86 8.94 2.87
N VAL A 121 10.81 9.26 1.58
CA VAL A 121 11.38 8.45 0.50
C VAL A 121 12.23 9.37 -0.35
N GLY A 122 13.54 9.43 -0.09
CA GLY A 122 14.43 10.41 -0.72
C GLY A 122 13.99 11.85 -0.42
N PRO A 123 13.78 12.72 -1.43
CA PRO A 123 13.31 14.09 -1.23
C PRO A 123 11.79 14.21 -1.02
N PHE A 124 11.06 13.09 -0.98
CA PHE A 124 9.60 13.06 -0.93
C PHE A 124 9.09 12.69 0.46
N THR A 125 7.96 13.27 0.85
CA THR A 125 7.12 12.72 1.93
C THR A 125 5.98 11.92 1.29
N VAL A 126 6.01 10.60 1.44
CA VAL A 126 4.97 9.70 0.90
C VAL A 126 4.00 9.34 2.01
N THR A 127 2.71 9.56 1.79
CA THR A 127 1.63 9.16 2.69
C THR A 127 0.71 8.18 1.98
N GLN A 128 0.50 7.02 2.59
CA GLN A 128 -0.41 5.99 2.12
C GLN A 128 -1.61 5.91 3.07
N PHE A 129 -2.82 6.02 2.53
CA PHE A 129 -4.08 5.82 3.22
C PHE A 129 -4.70 4.51 2.76
N SER A 130 -4.77 3.50 3.62
CA SER A 130 -5.43 2.22 3.32
C SER A 130 -6.89 2.26 3.77
N TRP A 131 -7.80 2.02 2.85
CA TRP A 131 -9.24 2.00 3.06
C TRP A 131 -9.77 0.55 3.16
N GLY A 132 -10.86 0.38 3.90
CA GLY A 132 -11.60 -0.87 4.00
C GLY A 132 -12.47 -1.04 2.79
N GLY A 133 -12.00 -1.83 1.84
CA GLY A 133 -12.66 -2.10 0.57
C GLY A 133 -11.61 -2.32 -0.51
N SER A 134 -12.06 -2.31 -1.77
CA SER A 134 -11.18 -2.64 -2.88
C SER A 134 -11.75 -2.12 -4.20
N HIS A 135 -10.98 -1.33 -4.95
CA HIS A 135 -11.34 -0.87 -6.29
C HIS A 135 -10.83 -1.86 -7.33
N ARG A 136 -11.72 -2.45 -8.14
CA ARG A 136 -11.37 -3.38 -9.22
C ARG A 136 -10.83 -2.65 -10.46
N CYS A 137 -9.88 -3.28 -11.15
CA CYS A 137 -9.46 -2.84 -12.48
C CYS A 137 -10.63 -2.93 -13.48
N PRO A 138 -11.02 -1.84 -14.17
CA PRO A 138 -12.18 -1.87 -15.09
C PRO A 138 -11.94 -2.74 -16.34
N PHE A 139 -10.66 -3.02 -16.66
CA PHE A 139 -10.24 -3.88 -17.77
C PHE A 139 -10.37 -5.38 -17.45
N GLN A 140 -10.62 -5.75 -16.19
CA GLN A 140 -10.76 -7.14 -15.79
C GLN A 140 -12.04 -7.76 -16.36
N ILE A 141 -11.93 -8.85 -17.11
CA ILE A 141 -13.09 -9.59 -17.62
C ILE A 141 -13.57 -10.63 -16.59
N SER A 142 -14.89 -10.79 -16.43
CA SER A 142 -15.51 -11.68 -15.44
C SER A 142 -15.18 -13.15 -15.66
N GLU A 143 -14.86 -13.52 -16.91
CA GLU A 143 -14.59 -14.89 -17.32
C GLU A 143 -13.14 -15.30 -17.03
N ASP A 144 -12.24 -14.36 -16.78
CA ASP A 144 -10.86 -14.65 -16.44
C ASP A 144 -10.76 -15.06 -14.96
N LYS A 145 -10.96 -16.37 -14.73
CA LYS A 145 -10.79 -17.00 -13.42
C LYS A 145 -9.32 -17.25 -13.05
N LYS A 146 -8.35 -16.98 -13.93
CA LYS A 146 -6.91 -17.13 -13.64
C LYS A 146 -6.44 -15.95 -12.78
N TYR A 147 -6.90 -16.00 -11.55
CA TYR A 147 -6.67 -15.00 -10.51
C TYR A 147 -5.26 -15.14 -9.92
N TYR A 148 -4.39 -14.16 -10.14
CA TYR A 148 -3.02 -14.21 -9.60
C TYR A 148 -2.45 -12.87 -9.09
N GLY A 149 -3.29 -11.93 -8.62
CA GLY A 149 -2.90 -10.74 -7.84
C GLY A 149 -3.06 -9.37 -8.54
N TYR A 150 -2.91 -8.29 -7.73
CA TYR A 150 -3.00 -6.84 -8.07
C TYR A 150 -4.32 -6.34 -8.69
N GLU A 151 -5.44 -7.03 -8.47
CA GLU A 151 -6.76 -6.61 -8.99
C GLU A 151 -7.38 -5.41 -8.27
N TYR A 152 -6.79 -5.03 -7.14
CA TYR A 152 -7.44 -4.17 -6.17
C TYR A 152 -6.52 -3.07 -5.72
N GLY A 153 -6.95 -1.82 -5.92
CA GLY A 153 -6.44 -0.69 -5.15
C GLY A 153 -7.31 -0.47 -3.94
N ALA A 154 -6.72 -0.52 -2.75
CA ALA A 154 -7.39 -0.11 -1.52
C ALA A 154 -6.71 1.11 -0.89
N ASP A 155 -5.60 1.55 -1.48
CA ASP A 155 -4.81 2.64 -0.95
C ASP A 155 -4.87 3.89 -1.83
N ASP A 156 -4.96 5.06 -1.19
CA ASP A 156 -4.57 6.33 -1.79
C ASP A 156 -3.12 6.65 -1.44
N ILE A 157 -2.37 7.10 -2.43
CA ILE A 157 -0.99 7.55 -2.30
C ILE A 157 -0.98 9.06 -2.50
N LEU A 158 -0.45 9.77 -1.52
CA LEU A 158 -0.19 11.21 -1.58
C LEU A 158 1.31 11.43 -1.41
N VAL A 159 1.92 12.12 -2.37
CA VAL A 159 3.33 12.45 -2.35
C VAL A 159 3.50 13.94 -2.27
N GLU A 160 4.31 14.40 -1.32
CA GLU A 160 4.65 15.80 -1.12
C GLU A 160 6.13 16.04 -1.42
N ARG A 161 6.41 17.17 -2.09
CA ARG A 161 7.75 17.72 -2.32
C ARG A 161 7.68 19.23 -2.41
N ASP A 162 8.47 19.92 -1.59
CA ASP A 162 8.58 21.39 -1.59
C ASP A 162 7.22 22.11 -1.50
N GLY A 163 6.29 21.54 -0.71
CA GLY A 163 4.93 22.06 -0.52
C GLY A 163 3.97 21.81 -1.70
N LYS A 164 4.40 21.10 -2.75
CA LYS A 164 3.54 20.61 -3.83
C LYS A 164 3.13 19.17 -3.57
N TYR A 165 1.98 18.76 -4.10
CA TYR A 165 1.41 17.44 -3.85
C TYR A 165 1.01 16.77 -5.16
N MET A 166 1.13 15.44 -5.19
CA MET A 166 0.59 14.58 -6.23
C MET A 166 -0.13 13.40 -5.59
N LYS A 167 -1.29 13.01 -6.13
CA LYS A 167 -2.13 11.95 -5.57
C LYS A 167 -2.49 10.92 -6.64
N TRP A 168 -2.48 9.64 -6.27
CA TRP A 168 -3.04 8.57 -7.11
C TRP A 168 -3.54 7.39 -6.26
N GLY A 169 -4.35 6.52 -6.86
CA GLY A 169 -4.74 5.25 -6.26
C GLY A 169 -3.65 4.17 -6.45
N SER A 170 -3.52 3.26 -5.50
CA SER A 170 -2.61 2.10 -5.57
C SER A 170 -2.84 1.17 -6.77
N LEU A 171 -4.02 1.25 -7.40
CA LEU A 171 -4.34 0.54 -8.64
C LEU A 171 -3.73 1.19 -9.88
N LEU A 172 -3.45 2.49 -9.85
CA LEU A 172 -3.05 3.25 -11.04
C LEU A 172 -1.75 2.75 -11.69
N PRO A 173 -0.67 2.38 -10.96
CA PRO A 173 0.54 1.85 -11.59
C PRO A 173 0.28 0.58 -12.41
N HIS A 174 -0.63 -0.28 -11.94
CA HIS A 174 -1.06 -1.45 -12.67
C HIS A 174 -1.79 -1.07 -13.96
N ILE A 175 -2.74 -0.13 -13.88
CA ILE A 175 -3.51 0.33 -15.05
C ILE A 175 -2.60 0.99 -16.08
N ILE A 176 -1.67 1.84 -15.66
CA ILE A 176 -0.68 2.47 -16.54
C ILE A 176 0.14 1.39 -17.24
N ARG A 177 0.70 0.44 -16.49
CA ARG A 177 1.60 -0.58 -17.04
C ARG A 177 0.90 -1.51 -18.04
N GLN A 178 -0.28 -2.02 -17.69
CA GLN A 178 -0.94 -3.05 -18.48
C GLN A 178 -1.90 -2.48 -19.55
N HIS A 179 -2.43 -1.29 -19.31
CA HIS A 179 -3.52 -0.73 -20.11
C HIS A 179 -3.23 0.67 -20.65
N HIS A 180 -2.06 1.25 -20.31
CA HIS A 180 -1.60 2.55 -20.81
C HIS A 180 -2.59 3.70 -20.49
N PHE A 181 -3.37 3.54 -19.42
CA PHE A 181 -4.44 4.45 -19.06
C PHE A 181 -4.13 5.16 -17.74
N PHE A 182 -4.10 6.48 -17.79
CA PHE A 182 -3.78 7.36 -16.66
C PHE A 182 -5.04 7.96 -16.00
N GLU A 183 -6.20 7.36 -16.27
CA GLU A 183 -7.54 7.91 -16.00
C GLU A 183 -7.86 9.15 -16.84
N GLY A 184 -9.13 9.53 -16.96
CA GLY A 184 -9.59 10.65 -17.76
C GLY A 184 -9.36 12.00 -17.08
N PRO A 185 -9.25 13.11 -17.84
CA PRO A 185 -9.05 14.46 -17.29
C PRO A 185 -10.03 14.90 -16.19
N SER A 186 -11.26 14.38 -16.21
CA SER A 186 -12.28 14.65 -15.18
C SER A 186 -12.18 13.75 -13.94
N SER A 187 -11.36 12.69 -13.95
CA SER A 187 -11.16 11.84 -12.79
C SER A 187 -10.42 12.59 -11.67
N LYS A 188 -10.85 12.35 -10.43
CA LYS A 188 -10.16 12.83 -9.22
C LYS A 188 -8.79 12.18 -8.99
N TYR A 189 -8.54 11.04 -9.62
CA TYR A 189 -7.30 10.27 -9.51
C TYR A 189 -6.46 10.32 -10.79
N ARG A 190 -6.83 11.19 -11.73
CA ARG A 190 -6.04 11.49 -12.92
C ARG A 190 -4.60 11.84 -12.54
N VAL A 191 -3.65 11.19 -13.20
CA VAL A 191 -2.25 11.60 -13.21
C VAL A 191 -1.88 12.05 -14.61
N ASP A 192 -1.64 13.34 -14.78
CA ASP A 192 -1.11 13.83 -16.05
C ASP A 192 0.35 13.37 -16.24
N PRO A 193 0.70 12.70 -17.36
CA PRO A 193 2.04 12.14 -17.54
C PRO A 193 3.14 13.21 -17.63
N GLU A 194 2.85 14.39 -18.17
CA GLU A 194 3.82 15.49 -18.26
C GLU A 194 4.04 16.11 -16.88
N GLU A 195 2.97 16.36 -16.14
CA GLU A 195 3.06 16.86 -14.76
C GLU A 195 3.81 15.85 -13.86
N PHE A 196 3.52 14.56 -13.99
CA PHE A 196 4.18 13.49 -13.23
C PHE A 196 5.68 13.47 -13.51
N ALA A 197 6.08 13.43 -14.79
CA ALA A 197 7.47 13.43 -15.18
C ALA A 197 8.23 14.64 -14.63
N ARG A 198 7.59 15.83 -14.67
CA ARG A 198 8.17 17.08 -14.17
C ARG A 198 8.25 17.12 -12.64
N PHE A 199 7.24 16.63 -11.93
CA PHE A 199 7.20 16.63 -10.46
C PHE A 199 8.32 15.75 -9.87
N PHE A 200 8.58 14.61 -10.53
CA PHE A 200 9.55 13.61 -10.07
C PHE A 200 10.92 13.71 -10.76
N ASP A 201 11.13 14.71 -11.62
CA ASP A 201 12.35 14.87 -12.43
C ASP A 201 12.73 13.59 -13.20
N LEU A 202 11.73 12.91 -13.81
CA LEU A 202 11.96 11.68 -14.54
C LEU A 202 12.78 11.92 -15.82
N GLN A 203 13.60 10.94 -16.18
CA GLN A 203 14.51 10.98 -17.30
C GLN A 203 14.30 9.78 -18.23
N ALA A 204 14.34 10.04 -19.53
CA ALA A 204 14.28 9.03 -20.57
C ALA A 204 15.40 7.97 -20.40
N GLY A 205 15.04 6.69 -20.52
CA GLY A 205 15.99 5.57 -20.48
C GLY A 205 16.54 5.21 -19.09
N VAL A 206 16.17 5.91 -18.02
CA VAL A 206 16.50 5.52 -16.64
C VAL A 206 15.60 4.35 -16.19
N ASP A 207 16.20 3.31 -15.63
CA ASP A 207 15.46 2.20 -15.03
C ASP A 207 15.01 2.56 -13.62
N TYR A 208 13.69 2.65 -13.42
CA TYR A 208 13.07 2.99 -12.14
C TYR A 208 12.56 1.76 -11.38
N LYS A 209 12.88 0.54 -11.83
CA LYS A 209 12.50 -0.68 -11.13
C LYS A 209 13.15 -0.72 -9.75
N THR A 210 12.35 -0.94 -8.71
CA THR A 210 12.88 -1.29 -7.40
C THR A 210 13.66 -2.59 -7.50
N PRO A 211 14.97 -2.60 -7.19
CA PRO A 211 15.72 -3.83 -7.04
C PRO A 211 15.04 -4.60 -5.92
N SER A 212 14.37 -5.68 -6.30
CA SER A 212 13.60 -6.44 -5.36
C SER A 212 13.87 -7.91 -5.46
N HIS A 213 13.91 -8.56 -4.31
CA HIS A 213 13.83 -10.00 -4.26
C HIS A 213 12.42 -10.40 -3.86
N LEU A 214 11.89 -11.37 -4.60
CA LEU A 214 10.66 -12.03 -4.26
C LEU A 214 10.95 -13.02 -3.15
N GLU A 215 10.63 -12.66 -1.92
CA GLU A 215 10.67 -13.60 -0.82
C GLU A 215 9.28 -14.16 -0.59
N THR A 216 9.20 -15.48 -0.41
CA THR A 216 7.94 -16.12 -0.08
C THR A 216 7.93 -16.41 1.42
N ARG A 217 7.06 -15.71 2.17
CA ARG A 217 6.92 -15.87 3.61
C ARG A 217 5.52 -16.33 3.98
N TRP A 218 5.43 -17.07 5.08
CA TRP A 218 4.16 -17.31 5.75
C TRP A 218 3.74 -16.02 6.45
N CYS A 219 2.58 -15.50 6.09
CA CYS A 219 2.01 -14.31 6.71
C CYS A 219 0.71 -14.68 7.42
N HIS A 220 0.54 -14.14 8.63
CA HIS A 220 -0.67 -14.31 9.41
C HIS A 220 -1.75 -13.37 8.89
N GLY A 221 -2.90 -13.93 8.53
CA GLY A 221 -4.11 -13.14 8.36
C GLY A 221 -4.55 -12.61 9.73
N SER A 222 -4.95 -11.34 9.81
CA SER A 222 -5.50 -10.72 11.02
C SER A 222 -6.86 -11.31 11.45
N SER A 223 -7.45 -12.20 10.66
CA SER A 223 -8.63 -12.96 11.03
C SER A 223 -8.22 -14.23 11.80
N SER A 224 -8.02 -14.12 13.10
CA SER A 224 -8.13 -15.29 13.98
C SER A 224 -9.62 -15.64 14.09
N SER A 225 -10.10 -16.56 13.25
CA SER A 225 -11.39 -17.19 13.48
C SER A 225 -11.21 -18.25 14.57
N MET A 226 -12.07 -18.23 15.59
CA MET A 226 -12.32 -19.41 16.40
C MET A 226 -13.00 -20.43 15.46
N ALA A 227 -12.21 -21.29 14.81
CA ALA A 227 -12.76 -22.36 14.00
C ALA A 227 -13.13 -23.55 14.90
N MET A 228 -14.35 -24.07 14.73
CA MET A 228 -14.64 -25.47 15.03
C MET A 228 -13.78 -26.35 14.10
N ASP A 229 -13.51 -27.59 14.51
CA ASP A 229 -12.53 -28.51 13.92
C ASP A 229 -12.37 -28.40 12.38
N PRO A 230 -11.13 -28.52 11.85
CA PRO A 230 -10.90 -28.45 10.41
C PRO A 230 -11.79 -29.47 9.67
N PRO A 231 -12.37 -29.13 8.50
CA PRO A 231 -13.19 -30.06 7.72
C PRO A 231 -12.48 -31.40 7.48
N GLU A 232 -13.18 -32.52 7.66
CA GLU A 232 -12.62 -33.88 7.48
C GLU A 232 -11.99 -34.10 6.09
N GLU A 233 -12.41 -33.33 5.10
CA GLU A 233 -11.93 -33.35 3.72
C GLU A 233 -10.56 -32.68 3.50
N TRP A 234 -10.01 -31.98 4.49
CA TRP A 234 -8.68 -31.38 4.42
C TRP A 234 -7.61 -32.43 4.69
N LYS A 235 -7.03 -32.97 3.61
CA LYS A 235 -5.90 -33.89 3.71
C LYS A 235 -4.63 -33.09 4.00
N LEU A 236 -4.12 -33.23 5.23
CA LEU A 236 -2.79 -32.72 5.56
C LEU A 236 -1.75 -33.45 4.71
N GLU A 237 -1.02 -32.72 3.88
CA GLU A 237 -0.02 -33.30 2.98
C GLU A 237 1.27 -33.68 3.72
N GLU A 238 1.60 -32.98 4.80
CA GLU A 238 2.75 -33.25 5.66
C GLU A 238 2.42 -32.82 7.10
N GLU A 239 2.57 -33.73 8.08
CA GLU A 239 2.40 -33.43 9.50
C GLU A 239 3.78 -33.26 10.15
N LYS A 240 4.06 -32.07 10.69
CA LYS A 240 5.26 -31.83 11.50
C LYS A 240 4.85 -31.47 12.91
N LYS A 241 5.38 -32.20 13.90
CA LYS A 241 5.18 -31.90 15.31
C LYS A 241 6.24 -30.92 15.78
N ILE A 242 5.81 -29.71 16.14
CA ILE A 242 6.56 -28.85 17.05
C ILE A 242 6.03 -29.16 18.45
N SER A 243 6.85 -29.13 19.51
CA SER A 243 6.45 -29.54 20.86
C SER A 243 5.08 -28.96 21.28
N GLY A 244 4.04 -29.80 21.25
CA GLY A 244 2.66 -29.45 21.62
C GLY A 244 1.72 -29.04 20.47
N ALA A 245 2.22 -28.77 19.26
CA ALA A 245 1.39 -28.33 18.12
C ALA A 245 1.53 -29.26 16.90
N ASP A 246 0.40 -29.62 16.32
CA ASP A 246 0.30 -30.31 15.04
C ASP A 246 0.30 -29.25 13.93
N ILE A 247 1.29 -29.30 13.04
CA ILE A 247 1.36 -28.43 11.88
C ILE A 247 0.93 -29.21 10.65
N GLY A 248 -0.01 -28.65 9.91
CA GLY A 248 -0.53 -29.20 8.69
C GLY A 248 -0.44 -28.22 7.52
N TYR A 249 -0.13 -28.74 6.34
CA TYR A 249 -0.23 -28.00 5.08
C TYR A 249 -1.46 -28.47 4.33
N TYR A 250 -2.21 -27.53 3.74
CA TYR A 250 -3.29 -27.86 2.82
C TYR A 250 -3.33 -26.87 1.66
N THR A 251 -3.85 -27.33 0.54
CA THR A 251 -4.10 -26.50 -0.65
C THR A 251 -5.60 -26.28 -0.77
N ASP A 252 -6.04 -25.02 -0.88
CA ASP A 252 -7.47 -24.74 -1.09
C ASP A 252 -7.92 -25.04 -2.53
N GLU A 253 -9.22 -24.94 -2.78
CA GLU A 253 -9.83 -25.14 -4.10
C GLU A 253 -9.28 -24.19 -5.20
N LEU A 254 -8.61 -23.10 -4.81
CA LEU A 254 -7.98 -22.14 -5.70
C LEU A 254 -6.49 -22.45 -5.94
N GLY A 255 -5.96 -23.55 -5.40
CA GLY A 255 -4.56 -23.92 -5.52
C GLY A 255 -3.63 -23.10 -4.61
N LYS A 256 -4.15 -22.43 -3.57
CA LYS A 256 -3.32 -21.67 -2.62
C LYS A 256 -2.90 -22.55 -1.46
N GLU A 257 -1.60 -22.54 -1.16
CA GLU A 257 -1.03 -23.24 -0.02
C GLU A 257 -1.31 -22.47 1.28
N HIS A 258 -1.83 -23.19 2.27
CA HIS A 258 -2.12 -22.72 3.61
C HIS A 258 -1.35 -23.56 4.63
N LEU A 259 -0.92 -22.90 5.69
CA LEU A 259 -0.34 -23.52 6.87
C LEU A 259 -1.39 -23.45 7.98
N SER A 260 -1.82 -24.61 8.45
CA SER A 260 -2.64 -24.77 9.64
C SER A 260 -1.75 -25.15 10.80
N VAL A 261 -1.83 -24.41 11.90
CA VAL A 261 -1.21 -24.80 13.16
C VAL A 261 -2.34 -25.10 14.14
N VAL A 262 -2.38 -26.35 14.60
CA VAL A 262 -3.36 -26.88 15.55
C VAL A 262 -2.65 -27.13 16.87
N TRP A 263 -2.98 -26.36 17.90
CA TRP A 263 -2.48 -26.63 19.24
C TRP A 263 -3.59 -27.21 20.11
N LYS A 264 -3.40 -28.45 20.55
CA LYS A 264 -4.23 -29.09 21.58
C LYS A 264 -3.59 -28.84 22.94
N VAL A 265 -4.19 -27.97 23.73
CA VAL A 265 -3.69 -27.65 25.08
C VAL A 265 -4.51 -28.41 26.12
N PRO A 266 -3.87 -29.23 26.98
CA PRO A 266 -4.55 -29.88 28.09
C PRO A 266 -5.27 -28.87 28.98
N ALA A 267 -6.42 -29.25 29.52
CA ALA A 267 -7.30 -28.34 30.28
C ALA A 267 -6.64 -27.75 31.55
N ASP A 268 -5.55 -28.36 32.02
CA ASP A 268 -4.83 -28.04 33.24
C ASP A 268 -3.50 -27.28 33.00
N GLU A 269 -3.05 -27.12 31.75
CA GLU A 269 -1.84 -26.36 31.44
C GLU A 269 -2.14 -24.87 31.22
N LYS A 270 -1.35 -24.01 31.87
CA LYS A 270 -1.39 -22.57 31.59
C LYS A 270 -0.84 -22.31 30.19
N LEU A 271 -1.67 -21.76 29.33
CA LEU A 271 -1.26 -21.26 28.02
C LEU A 271 -0.18 -20.18 28.19
N PRO A 272 0.90 -20.20 27.37
CA PRO A 272 1.78 -19.05 27.29
C PRO A 272 0.99 -17.87 26.73
N GLU A 273 1.22 -16.67 27.26
CA GLU A 273 0.58 -15.45 26.76
C GLU A 273 0.93 -15.20 25.28
N PHE A 274 2.12 -15.65 24.86
CA PHE A 274 2.57 -15.57 23.48
C PHE A 274 3.28 -16.83 23.00
N ILE A 275 3.17 -17.09 21.70
CA ILE A 275 3.84 -18.19 20.99
C ILE A 275 4.63 -17.59 19.84
N THR A 276 5.85 -18.06 19.58
CA THR A 276 6.59 -17.66 18.37
C THR A 276 6.64 -18.81 17.38
N LEU A 277 6.02 -18.65 16.21
CA LEU A 277 6.03 -19.62 15.13
C LEU A 277 6.61 -18.99 13.87
N TYR A 278 7.66 -19.60 13.31
CA TYR A 278 8.33 -19.13 12.08
C TYR A 278 8.71 -17.62 12.12
N GLY A 279 9.11 -17.12 13.30
CA GLY A 279 9.51 -15.72 13.50
C GLY A 279 8.36 -14.74 13.74
N ALA A 280 7.10 -15.19 13.77
CA ALA A 280 5.94 -14.40 14.15
C ALA A 280 5.54 -14.67 15.60
N ARG A 281 5.35 -13.61 16.38
CA ARG A 281 4.87 -13.67 17.77
C ARG A 281 3.34 -13.54 17.79
N LEU A 282 2.68 -14.51 18.41
CA LEU A 282 1.25 -14.70 18.42
C LEU A 282 0.73 -14.54 19.84
N GLN A 283 -0.28 -13.70 20.06
CA GLN A 283 -0.94 -13.61 21.35
C GLN A 283 -1.96 -14.73 21.49
N VAL A 284 -1.91 -15.47 22.58
CA VAL A 284 -2.91 -16.49 22.89
C VAL A 284 -4.09 -15.81 23.60
N PRO A 285 -5.32 -15.86 23.07
CA PRO A 285 -6.47 -15.30 23.76
C PRO A 285 -6.65 -15.98 25.12
N THR A 286 -6.71 -15.22 26.20
CA THR A 286 -6.84 -15.73 27.57
C THR A 286 -8.27 -16.14 27.94
N SER A 287 -9.18 -16.25 26.97
CA SER A 287 -10.58 -16.60 27.22
C SER A 287 -10.70 -18.12 27.45
N ASP A 288 -10.97 -18.45 28.71
CA ASP A 288 -11.32 -19.73 29.34
C ASP A 288 -11.27 -21.05 28.52
N ALA A 289 -10.59 -22.02 29.13
CA ALA A 289 -10.19 -23.34 28.66
C ALA A 289 -11.27 -24.14 27.93
N ARG A 290 -11.04 -24.42 26.62
CA ARG A 290 -11.38 -25.68 25.88
C ARG A 290 -11.21 -25.60 24.35
N CYS A 291 -10.45 -24.66 23.80
CA CYS A 291 -10.44 -24.43 22.36
C CYS A 291 -9.22 -25.05 21.65
N THR A 292 -9.48 -25.76 20.55
CA THR A 292 -8.49 -25.97 19.49
C THR A 292 -8.26 -24.63 18.80
N TYR A 293 -7.03 -24.13 18.83
CA TYR A 293 -6.66 -22.96 18.03
C TYR A 293 -6.19 -23.45 16.67
N VAL A 294 -6.92 -23.05 15.62
CA VAL A 294 -6.49 -23.24 14.23
C VAL A 294 -6.06 -21.89 13.71
N GLN A 295 -4.76 -21.73 13.47
CA GLN A 295 -4.27 -20.53 12.83
C GLN A 295 -3.87 -20.80 11.39
N TYR A 296 -4.40 -19.94 10.52
CA TYR A 296 -4.11 -19.93 9.09
C TYR A 296 -2.99 -18.94 8.82
N ALA A 297 -1.84 -19.44 8.37
CA ALA A 297 -0.88 -18.60 7.67
C ALA A 297 -1.00 -18.87 6.17
N LYS A 298 -1.03 -17.79 5.39
CA LYS A 298 -1.03 -17.86 3.94
C LYS A 298 0.39 -17.66 3.44
N ARG A 299 0.77 -18.43 2.43
CA ARG A 299 2.02 -18.20 1.72
C ARG A 299 1.89 -16.93 0.89
N GLU A 300 2.52 -15.84 1.34
CA GLU A 300 2.52 -14.55 0.63
C GLU A 300 3.86 -14.32 -0.04
N LYS A 301 3.79 -13.84 -1.29
CA LYS A 301 4.94 -13.30 -2.00
C LYS A 301 5.09 -11.84 -1.61
N ARG A 302 6.20 -11.49 -0.96
CA ARG A 302 6.52 -10.11 -0.61
C ARG A 302 7.72 -9.64 -1.44
N ILE A 303 7.61 -8.39 -1.87
CA ILE A 303 8.64 -7.67 -2.61
C ILE A 303 9.40 -6.85 -1.57
N TYR A 304 10.66 -7.20 -1.37
CA TYR A 304 11.57 -6.50 -0.48
C TYR A 304 12.55 -5.67 -1.30
N ASP A 305 12.73 -4.41 -0.92
CA ASP A 305 13.73 -3.53 -1.53
C ASP A 305 15.10 -3.98 -1.00
N LEU A 306 16.04 -4.20 -1.92
CA LEU A 306 17.41 -4.58 -1.59
C LEU A 306 18.33 -3.36 -1.45
N SER A 307 17.86 -2.16 -1.76
CA SER A 307 18.62 -0.93 -1.59
C SER A 307 18.60 -0.47 -0.13
N GLU A 308 19.41 -1.11 0.72
CA GLU A 308 19.80 -0.50 2.00
C GLU A 308 20.68 0.76 1.81
N GLU A 309 21.21 0.97 0.60
CA GLU A 309 21.83 2.24 0.23
C GLU A 309 20.77 3.30 -0.02
N VAL A 310 20.60 4.15 1.00
CA VAL A 310 19.95 5.47 0.93
C VAL A 310 20.23 6.10 -0.43
N LEU A 311 19.19 6.35 -1.21
CA LEU A 311 19.24 7.15 -2.43
C LEU A 311 19.81 8.54 -2.08
N GLU A 312 21.12 8.72 -2.20
CA GLU A 312 21.66 10.03 -2.50
C GLU A 312 21.07 10.40 -3.86
N ALA A 313 20.14 11.36 -3.87
CA ALA A 313 19.55 11.86 -5.10
C ALA A 313 20.68 12.16 -6.11
N PRO A 314 20.54 11.75 -7.39
CA PRO A 314 21.55 12.05 -8.39
C PRO A 314 21.81 13.55 -8.35
N LYS A 315 23.05 13.94 -8.00
CA LYS A 315 23.48 15.34 -7.98
C LYS A 315 23.33 15.85 -9.42
N GLY A 316 22.20 16.51 -9.69
CA GLY A 316 21.95 17.11 -10.99
C GLY A 316 23.11 18.03 -11.38
N PRO A 317 23.49 18.08 -12.66
CA PRO A 317 24.53 18.98 -13.13
C PRO A 317 24.02 20.43 -13.02
N GLY A 318 24.18 21.06 -11.85
CA GLY A 318 23.76 22.46 -11.67
C GLY A 318 23.40 22.92 -10.26
N SER A 319 23.59 22.14 -9.19
CA SER A 319 23.35 22.67 -7.84
C SER A 319 24.22 23.92 -7.59
N PRO A 320 23.62 25.06 -7.19
CA PRO A 320 24.36 26.30 -6.93
C PRO A 320 25.43 26.06 -5.86
N LYS A 321 26.66 26.55 -6.10
CA LYS A 321 27.73 26.53 -5.10
C LYS A 321 27.20 27.12 -3.78
N GLY A 322 27.42 26.38 -2.70
CA GLY A 322 26.84 26.59 -1.39
C GLY A 322 26.94 28.04 -0.90
N ARG A 323 25.85 28.49 -0.28
CA ARG A 323 25.84 29.64 0.60
C ARG A 323 26.53 29.20 1.90
N GLU A 324 27.66 29.79 2.23
CA GLU A 324 28.34 29.58 3.52
C GLU A 324 27.35 29.87 4.65
N VAL A 325 27.09 28.86 5.47
CA VAL A 325 26.36 29.02 6.73
C VAL A 325 27.35 29.57 7.74
N PRO A 326 27.12 30.75 8.34
CA PRO A 326 28.03 31.27 9.36
C PRO A 326 28.03 30.35 10.59
N GLU A 327 29.22 30.11 11.14
CA GLU A 327 29.43 29.26 12.31
C GLU A 327 28.54 29.69 13.49
N PRO A 328 28.01 28.74 14.28
CA PRO A 328 27.22 29.06 15.46
C PRO A 328 28.11 29.74 16.51
N ASN A 329 27.70 30.96 16.87
CA ASN A 329 28.30 31.78 17.91
C ASN A 329 28.17 31.07 19.27
N VAL A 330 29.29 30.55 19.80
CA VAL A 330 29.39 29.92 21.12
C VAL A 330 29.14 30.98 22.18
N ARG A 331 27.95 30.98 22.80
CA ARG A 331 27.66 31.80 23.97
C ARG A 331 28.29 31.17 25.22
N GLN A 332 29.06 32.01 25.91
CA GLN A 332 29.65 31.82 27.24
C GLN A 332 28.66 31.26 28.26
N ALA A 333 29.18 30.36 29.10
CA ALA A 333 28.56 29.85 30.31
C ALA A 333 28.25 30.99 31.29
N CYS A 334 27.06 30.96 31.90
CA CYS A 334 26.74 31.77 33.06
C CYS A 334 27.20 31.02 34.32
N ASP A 335 28.04 31.68 35.11
CA ASP A 335 28.45 31.24 36.45
C ASP A 335 27.25 31.23 37.42
N ALA A 336 27.22 30.23 38.29
CA ALA A 336 26.29 30.15 39.42
C ALA A 336 26.83 30.96 40.62
N PRO A 337 26.00 31.66 41.39
CA PRO A 337 26.46 32.37 42.58
C PRO A 337 26.68 31.42 43.76
N GLU A 338 27.83 31.60 44.42
CA GLU A 338 28.18 31.02 45.71
C GLU A 338 27.19 31.46 46.79
N SER A 339 26.74 30.50 47.59
CA SER A 339 25.94 30.73 48.80
C SER A 339 26.86 30.83 50.02
N ASP A 340 26.96 32.04 50.58
CA ASP A 340 27.41 32.27 51.95
C ASP A 340 26.24 32.81 52.77
N GLN A 341 25.69 31.95 53.66
CA GLN A 341 25.22 32.26 55.02
C GLN A 341 24.66 31.01 55.71
#